data_AF-A0A0C9SBU5-F1
#
_entry.id   AF-A0A0C9SBU5-F1
#
_cell.length_a   1.000
_cell.length_b   1.000
_cell.length_c   1.000
_cell.angle_alpha   90.00
_cell.angle_beta   90.00
_cell.angle_gamma   90.00
#
_symmetry.space_group_name_H-M   'P 1'
#
loop_
_entity.id
_entity.type
_entity.pdbx_description
1 polymer ?
#
loop_
_entity_poly.entity_id
_entity_poly.type
_entity_poly.pdbx_seq_one_letter_code
_entity_poly.pdbx_strand_id
1 'polypeptide(L)'
;MAAVKATALSNLRDRSSEFRVIGIDEGQFFPDIVEFAEDMAEAGKVVVIAALDGTYQRQGFPSILTLVPLSESVIKLSAVCMLCYAEAAYTKRRGQEKEVEVIGGAEK
;
A
#
# COMPACT_ATOMS: atom_id res chain seq x y z
N MET A 1 1.85 -17.04 -11.40
CA MET A 1 1.79 -17.40 -9.96
C MET A 1 0.55 -16.74 -9.36
N ALA A 2 -0.13 -17.40 -8.42
CA ALA A 2 -1.25 -16.78 -7.70
C ALA A 2 -0.75 -15.86 -6.58
N ALA A 3 -1.52 -14.82 -6.25
CA ALA A 3 -1.25 -13.94 -5.12
C ALA A 3 -1.31 -14.71 -3.79
N VAL A 4 -0.48 -14.31 -2.84
CA VAL A 4 -0.39 -14.92 -1.51
C VAL A 4 -1.00 -13.95 -0.52
N LYS A 5 -2.06 -14.40 0.18
CA LYS A 5 -2.63 -13.61 1.26
C LYS A 5 -1.72 -13.65 2.47
N ALA A 6 -1.52 -12.50 3.09
CA ALA A 6 -0.77 -12.35 4.32
C ALA A 6 -1.38 -11.25 5.18
N THR A 7 -1.15 -11.33 6.48
CA THR A 7 -1.42 -10.27 7.46
C THR A 7 -0.14 -9.60 7.95
N ALA A 8 1.00 -10.28 7.77
CA ALA A 8 2.34 -9.79 8.06
C ALA A 8 3.29 -10.38 7.02
N LEU A 9 4.19 -9.56 6.49
CA LEU A 9 5.11 -9.92 5.40
C LEU A 9 6.29 -10.77 5.89
N SER A 10 6.67 -10.60 7.15
CA SER A 10 7.66 -11.43 7.86
C SER A 10 7.41 -12.94 7.68
N ASN A 11 6.14 -13.38 7.69
CA ASN A 11 5.77 -14.79 7.47
C ASN A 11 6.12 -15.33 6.08
N LEU A 12 6.39 -14.45 5.12
CA LEU A 12 6.72 -14.79 3.74
C LEU A 12 8.20 -14.57 3.42
N ARG A 13 9.04 -14.20 4.39
CA ARG A 13 10.45 -13.83 4.15
C ARG A 13 11.25 -14.94 3.46
N ASP A 14 11.24 -16.16 4.00
CA ASP A 14 11.99 -17.29 3.42
C ASP A 14 11.53 -17.57 2.00
N ARG A 15 10.22 -17.61 1.79
CA ARG A 15 9.64 -17.83 0.47
C ARG A 15 9.97 -16.69 -0.50
N SER A 16 9.99 -15.45 -0.03
CA SER A 16 10.31 -14.26 -0.82
C SER A 16 11.79 -14.22 -1.24
N SER A 17 12.65 -14.90 -0.47
CA SER A 17 14.08 -15.04 -0.79
C SER A 17 14.33 -15.75 -2.13
N GLU A 18 13.41 -16.62 -2.56
CA GLU A 18 13.51 -17.37 -3.82
C GLU A 18 13.15 -16.54 -5.07
N PHE A 19 12.56 -15.35 -4.88
CA PHE A 19 12.09 -14.50 -5.98
C PHE A 19 12.99 -13.29 -6.20
N ARG A 20 13.15 -12.89 -7.47
CA ARG A 20 13.89 -11.67 -7.84
C ARG A 20 13.03 -10.41 -7.73
N VAL A 21 11.73 -10.53 -7.94
CA VAL A 21 10.76 -9.42 -7.95
C VAL A 21 9.63 -9.75 -6.99
N ILE A 22 9.27 -8.80 -6.13
CA ILE A 22 8.22 -8.92 -5.13
C ILE A 22 7.23 -7.78 -5.36
N GLY A 23 5.96 -8.13 -5.60
CA GLY A 23 4.86 -7.18 -5.66
C GLY A 23 4.04 -7.25 -4.37
N ILE A 24 3.78 -6.10 -3.76
CA ILE A 24 2.97 -5.97 -2.55
C ILE A 24 1.78 -5.08 -2.88
N ASP A 25 0.59 -5.62 -2.76
CA ASP A 25 -0.66 -4.91 -2.99
C ASP A 25 -1.29 -4.50 -1.67
N GLU A 26 -2.00 -3.37 -1.64
CA GLU A 26 -2.61 -2.80 -0.43
C GLU A 26 -1.61 -2.63 0.73
N GLY A 27 -0.42 -2.13 0.42
CA GLY A 27 0.73 -2.01 1.33
C GLY A 27 0.41 -1.38 2.69
N GLN A 28 -0.57 -0.46 2.74
CA GLN A 28 -0.95 0.26 3.95
C GLN A 28 -1.48 -0.64 5.08
N PHE A 29 -1.90 -1.87 4.77
CA PHE A 29 -2.37 -2.83 5.78
C PHE A 29 -1.26 -3.66 6.41
N PHE A 30 -0.03 -3.58 5.91
CA PHE A 30 1.10 -4.35 6.45
C PHE A 30 1.90 -3.50 7.44
N PRO A 31 1.88 -3.81 8.75
CA PRO A 31 2.60 -3.04 9.76
C PRO A 31 4.12 -3.19 9.63
N ASP A 32 4.59 -4.30 9.05
CA ASP A 32 5.99 -4.65 8.84
C ASP A 32 6.51 -4.31 7.42
N ILE A 33 5.77 -3.50 6.65
CA ILE A 33 6.11 -3.17 5.25
C ILE A 33 7.47 -2.47 5.11
N VAL A 34 7.81 -1.57 6.02
CA VAL A 34 9.06 -0.78 5.93
C VAL A 34 10.27 -1.70 6.09
N GLU A 35 10.32 -2.46 7.18
CA GLU A 35 11.40 -3.41 7.46
C GLU A 35 11.50 -4.48 6.38
N PHE A 36 10.36 -5.03 5.94
CA PHE A 36 10.37 -6.04 4.90
C PHE A 36 10.87 -5.52 3.56
N ALA A 37 10.41 -4.33 3.13
CA ALA A 37 10.80 -3.76 1.84
C ALA A 37 12.29 -3.43 1.81
N GLU A 38 12.82 -2.84 2.87
CA GLU A 38 14.23 -2.48 2.98
C GLU A 38 15.12 -3.73 2.92
N ASP A 39 14.82 -4.74 3.75
CA ASP A 39 15.62 -5.97 3.79
C ASP A 39 15.60 -6.73 2.45
N MET A 40 14.46 -6.74 1.76
CA MET A 40 14.36 -7.37 0.45
C MET A 40 15.12 -6.57 -0.62
N ALA A 41 15.06 -5.24 -0.58
CA ALA A 41 15.80 -4.37 -1.49
C ALA A 41 17.33 -4.50 -1.27
N GLU A 42 17.79 -4.49 -0.02
CA GLU A 42 19.20 -4.73 0.36
C GLU A 42 19.69 -6.11 -0.11
N ALA A 43 18.81 -7.12 -0.08
CA ALA A 43 19.09 -8.44 -0.65
C ALA A 43 19.12 -8.49 -2.19
N GLY A 44 19.06 -7.32 -2.86
CA GLY A 44 19.17 -7.18 -4.32
C GLY A 44 17.87 -7.50 -5.07
N LYS A 45 16.72 -7.47 -4.40
CA LYS A 45 15.42 -7.74 -5.01
C LYS A 45 14.76 -6.45 -5.49
N VAL A 46 13.90 -6.57 -6.49
CA VAL A 46 13.03 -5.46 -6.92
C VAL A 46 11.72 -5.56 -6.15
N VAL A 47 11.44 -4.55 -5.31
CA VAL A 47 10.20 -4.48 -4.52
C VAL A 47 9.29 -3.41 -5.13
N VAL A 48 8.06 -3.79 -5.47
CA VAL A 48 7.04 -2.88 -6.01
C VAL A 48 5.84 -2.88 -5.09
N ILE A 49 5.47 -1.70 -4.59
CA ILE A 49 4.43 -1.54 -3.57
C ILE A 49 3.30 -0.67 -4.14
N ALA A 50 2.09 -1.21 -4.18
CA ALA A 50 0.87 -0.45 -4.39
C ALA A 50 0.22 -0.19 -3.03
N ALA A 51 -0.05 1.08 -2.71
CA ALA A 51 -0.61 1.45 -1.42
C ALA A 51 -1.39 2.77 -1.51
N LEU A 52 -2.30 2.97 -0.56
CA LEU A 52 -2.90 4.28 -0.29
C LEU A 52 -1.92 5.16 0.48
N ASP A 53 -1.75 6.40 0.05
CA ASP A 53 -0.93 7.39 0.76
C ASP A 53 -1.67 8.03 1.94
N GLY A 54 -3.00 8.07 1.89
CA GLY A 54 -3.83 8.64 2.95
C GLY A 54 -5.16 7.93 3.19
N THR A 55 -5.67 8.08 4.41
CA THR A 55 -6.97 7.58 4.87
C THR A 55 -8.13 8.38 4.28
N TYR A 56 -9.38 7.95 4.54
CA TYR A 56 -10.57 8.72 4.18
C TYR A 56 -10.65 10.12 4.81
N GLN A 57 -9.90 10.35 5.90
CA GLN A 57 -9.75 11.64 6.57
C GLN A 57 -8.59 12.47 6.00
N ARG A 58 -7.93 11.98 4.94
CA ARG A 58 -6.74 12.56 4.33
C ARG A 58 -5.55 12.67 5.28
N GLN A 59 -5.51 11.82 6.30
CA GLN A 59 -4.34 11.64 7.15
C GLN A 59 -3.44 10.60 6.48
N GLY A 60 -2.13 10.83 6.48
CA GLY A 60 -1.17 9.90 5.88
C GLY A 60 -1.18 8.52 6.55
N PHE A 61 -0.96 7.47 5.77
CA PHE A 61 -0.61 6.16 6.34
C PHE A 61 0.87 6.17 6.75
N PRO A 62 1.21 6.13 8.05
CA PRO A 62 2.58 6.40 8.49
C PRO A 62 3.62 5.46 7.87
N SER A 63 3.35 4.15 7.83
CA SER A 63 4.25 3.16 7.25
C SER A 63 4.54 3.41 5.78
N ILE A 64 3.53 3.83 5.02
CA ILE A 64 3.67 4.13 3.59
C ILE A 64 4.46 5.42 3.37
N LEU A 65 4.21 6.45 4.17
CA LEU A 65 4.96 7.70 4.06
C LEU A 65 6.43 7.54 4.49
N THR A 66 6.72 6.62 5.41
CA THR A 66 8.10 6.26 5.79
C THR A 66 8.89 5.62 4.64
N LEU A 67 8.23 4.93 3.70
CA LEU A 67 8.89 4.34 2.53
C LEU A 67 9.33 5.39 1.49
N VAL A 68 8.70 6.56 1.45
CA VAL A 68 8.99 7.60 0.45
C VAL A 68 10.47 7.98 0.37
N PRO A 69 11.18 8.29 1.47
CA PRO A 69 12.62 8.58 1.42
C PRO A 69 13.51 7.36 1.14
N LEU A 70 12.98 6.13 1.30
CA LEU A 70 13.72 4.88 1.07
C LEU A 70 13.57 4.39 -0.38
N SER A 71 12.53 4.83 -1.07
CA SER A 71 12.17 4.34 -2.40
C SER A 71 12.97 5.03 -3.50
N GLU A 72 13.48 4.26 -4.47
CA GLU A 72 14.11 4.83 -5.67
C GLU A 72 13.11 5.54 -6.59
N SER A 73 11.83 5.14 -6.56
CA SER A 73 10.77 5.72 -7.37
C SER A 73 9.46 5.76 -6.61
N VAL A 74 8.79 6.92 -6.63
CA VAL A 74 7.46 7.12 -6.04
C VAL A 74 6.59 7.81 -7.07
N ILE A 75 5.43 7.22 -7.36
CA ILE A 75 4.42 7.78 -8.27
C ILE A 75 3.10 7.82 -7.52
N LYS A 76 2.51 9.01 -7.40
CA LYS A 76 1.15 9.17 -6.90
C LYS A 76 0.19 9.25 -8.09
N LEU A 77 -0.63 8.20 -8.24
CA LEU A 77 -1.65 8.16 -9.28
C LEU A 77 -2.86 9.00 -8.89
N SER A 78 -3.58 9.50 -9.90
CA SER A 78 -4.87 10.15 -9.73
C SER A 78 -6.00 9.31 -10.31
N ALA A 79 -7.21 9.52 -9.79
CA ALA A 79 -8.44 8.90 -10.25
C ALA A 79 -9.36 9.96 -10.90
N VAL A 80 -10.56 9.55 -11.30
CA VAL A 80 -11.64 10.47 -11.73
C VAL A 80 -12.59 10.71 -10.57
N CYS A 81 -12.90 11.97 -10.28
CA CYS A 81 -13.82 12.36 -9.23
C CYS A 81 -15.25 11.89 -9.56
N MET A 82 -15.83 11.08 -8.68
CA MET A 82 -17.18 10.54 -8.86
C MET A 82 -18.30 11.57 -8.63
N LEU A 83 -17.97 12.81 -8.25
CA LEU A 83 -18.94 13.91 -8.05
C LEU A 83 -18.91 14.95 -9.17
N CYS A 84 -17.72 15.37 -9.59
CA CYS A 84 -17.55 16.46 -10.57
C CYS A 84 -16.79 16.05 -11.84
N TYR A 85 -16.33 14.80 -11.94
CA TYR A 85 -15.61 14.25 -13.10
C TYR A 85 -14.25 14.89 -13.43
N ALA A 86 -13.73 15.75 -12.56
CA ALA A 86 -12.35 16.24 -12.62
C ALA A 86 -11.37 15.20 -12.06
N GLU A 87 -10.07 15.54 -12.05
CA GLU A 87 -9.04 14.73 -11.39
C GLU A 87 -9.31 14.58 -9.88
N ALA A 88 -9.15 13.37 -9.35
CA ALA A 88 -9.32 13.04 -7.95
C ALA A 88 -8.02 12.54 -7.33
N ALA A 89 -7.68 13.12 -6.17
CA ALA A 89 -6.44 12.83 -5.44
C ALA A 89 -6.68 12.33 -4.01
N TYR A 90 -7.94 12.00 -3.66
CA TYR A 90 -8.34 11.55 -2.33
C TYR A 90 -9.58 10.66 -2.39
N THR A 91 -9.71 9.81 -1.37
CA THR A 91 -10.87 8.92 -1.19
C THR A 91 -11.80 9.49 -0.13
N LYS A 92 -13.11 9.50 -0.41
CA LYS A 92 -14.14 9.92 0.54
C LYS A 92 -14.97 8.70 0.93
N ARG A 93 -15.04 8.41 2.23
CA ARG A 93 -15.99 7.42 2.78
C ARG A 93 -17.43 7.93 2.65
N ARG A 94 -18.35 7.06 2.25
CA ARG A 94 -19.78 7.37 2.13
C ARG A 94 -20.55 7.05 3.41
N GLY A 95 -20.11 6.03 4.15
CA GLY A 95 -20.67 5.62 5.44
C GLY A 95 -20.32 6.55 6.62
N GLN A 96 -20.77 6.16 7.82
CA GLN A 96 -20.56 6.89 9.09
C GLN A 96 -19.52 6.24 10.01
N GLU A 97 -18.95 5.11 9.60
CA GLU A 97 -17.88 4.40 10.31
C GLU A 97 -16.69 5.34 10.55
N LYS A 98 -16.04 5.20 11.70
CA LYS A 98 -14.93 6.08 12.14
C LYS A 98 -13.58 5.39 12.15
N GLU A 99 -13.59 4.06 12.05
CA GLU A 99 -12.44 3.19 12.01
C GLU A 99 -11.64 3.45 10.74
N VAL A 100 -10.31 3.46 10.81
CA VAL A 100 -9.47 3.69 9.62
C VAL A 100 -9.64 2.54 8.63
N GLU A 101 -9.52 1.31 9.13
CA GLU A 101 -9.67 0.09 8.34
C GLU A 101 -11.14 -0.31 8.26
N VAL A 102 -11.76 -0.08 7.10
CA VAL A 102 -13.07 -0.60 6.73
C VAL A 102 -12.95 -1.12 5.30
N ILE A 103 -12.95 -2.44 5.14
CA ILE A 103 -12.84 -3.07 3.82
C ILE A 103 -14.12 -2.80 3.01
N GLY A 104 -13.95 -2.32 1.79
CA GLY A 104 -15.03 -1.99 0.85
C GLY A 104 -14.51 -1.36 -0.44
N GLY A 105 -15.37 -1.34 -1.47
CA GLY A 105 -15.13 -0.72 -2.76
C GLY A 105 -15.97 0.55 -2.97
N ALA A 106 -16.48 0.75 -4.18
CA ALA A 106 -17.26 1.93 -4.57
C ALA A 106 -18.62 2.08 -3.83
N GLU A 107 -19.08 1.00 -3.22
CA GLU A 107 -20.30 0.93 -2.42
C GLU A 107 -20.17 1.51 -1.00
N LYS A 108 -18.94 1.72 -0.49
CA LYS A 108 -18.66 2.23 0.86
C LYS A 108 -18.07 3.63 0.88
#